data_AF-A0A9P5UUW2-F1
#
_entry.id   AF-A0A9P5UUW2-F1
#
_cell.length_a   1.000
_cell.length_b   1.000
_cell.length_c   1.000
_cell.angle_alpha   90.00
_cell.angle_beta   90.00
_cell.angle_gamma   90.00
#
_symmetry.space_group_name_H-M   'P 1'
#
loop_
_entity.id
_entity.type
_entity.pdbx_description
1 polymer ?
#
loop_
_entity_poly.entity_id
_entity_poly.type
_entity_poly.pdbx_seq_one_letter_code
_entity_poly.pdbx_strand_id
1 'polypeptide(L)'
;MSTSFPLSAKCFDILNVFKCMQDTATLANLLRVNKAFCQATLRVFYADPFLVKDFKPFSSWTVTQNLINDLLELTRLLLRQTPQDRLTGLLKVAFFSGTTEEDLISLPNSPPSNQSINHCNNNRQDFLKLQLWKDIIWALCIPKTIQELVVPLTEVERYLGVVDQFSRLSSVAFVNDFRSSEESSGADAERFKLFNDLAQFVERHATLFPDKLHQVRYTPASNARSLCPKEIYSKLASLLPPLQAPPFLDHTNWAQFVMRSKEIDIGQDTQTSSSPSKVSLEIMSPTQYRILGDITRAFGDTLTNLDFLDVVHKDTWAPRHLSSMSPEGTLVLDDSGAEESMRPEPTFRYYKPAVLEHITKIELLGTPAATFHPETLRTTKNLQRLQLVPWDTSMLGRRDGYVNYDDDDDADDVDDDQDEDQDDDQDDDGQLEWHQHQAEDESRMASWPQRSKPVWKWDWDPPPPNLTDLSFSFEHAHNLDFKMFQGTPNFT
;
A
#
# COMPACT_ATOMS: atom_id res chain seq x y z
N MET A 1 -5.16 12.82 45.28
CA MET A 1 -6.11 11.89 44.66
C MET A 1 -6.17 12.22 43.17
N SER A 2 -5.68 11.34 42.29
CA SER A 2 -5.70 11.56 40.84
C SER A 2 -6.97 10.93 40.29
N THR A 3 -7.98 11.74 40.01
CA THR A 3 -9.24 11.29 39.39
C THR A 3 -9.03 11.21 37.87
N SER A 4 -8.48 10.10 37.38
CA SER A 4 -8.50 9.82 35.95
C SER A 4 -9.92 9.44 35.55
N PHE A 5 -10.68 10.40 35.02
CA PHE A 5 -11.94 10.09 34.37
C PHE A 5 -11.63 9.30 33.08
N PRO A 6 -12.13 8.06 32.92
CA PRO A 6 -11.98 7.35 31.68
C PRO A 6 -12.69 8.13 30.58
N LEU A 7 -11.95 8.48 29.52
CA LEU A 7 -12.52 9.13 28.35
C LEU A 7 -13.58 8.23 27.72
N SER A 8 -14.73 8.83 27.39
CA SER A 8 -15.81 8.09 26.73
C SER A 8 -15.37 7.64 25.33
N ALA A 9 -15.91 6.51 24.84
CA ALA A 9 -15.63 6.00 23.50
C ALA A 9 -15.85 7.06 22.40
N LYS A 10 -16.84 7.94 22.59
CA LYS A 10 -17.15 9.06 21.68
C LYS A 10 -16.01 10.06 21.48
N CYS A 11 -15.09 10.16 22.44
CA CYS A 11 -13.91 11.00 22.31
C CYS A 11 -12.94 10.45 21.25
N PHE A 12 -12.88 9.13 21.07
CA PHE A 12 -12.07 8.49 20.01
C PHE A 12 -12.66 8.71 18.63
N ASP A 13 -13.99 8.75 18.51
CA ASP A 13 -14.66 9.05 17.24
C ASP A 13 -14.28 10.46 16.74
N ILE A 14 -14.23 11.44 17.64
CA ILE A 14 -13.81 12.82 17.32
C ILE A 14 -12.35 12.87 16.85
N LEU A 15 -11.48 12.06 17.46
CA LEU A 15 -10.07 11.97 17.08
C LEU A 15 -9.88 11.29 15.72
N ASN A 16 -10.67 10.25 15.45
CA ASN A 16 -10.73 9.61 14.15
C ASN A 16 -11.27 10.57 13.08
N VAL A 17 -12.25 11.42 13.41
CA VAL A 17 -12.71 12.49 12.51
C VAL A 17 -11.58 13.46 12.20
N PHE A 18 -10.86 13.97 13.19
CA PHE A 18 -9.71 14.86 12.94
C PHE A 18 -8.59 14.16 12.15
N LYS A 19 -8.35 12.87 12.40
CA LYS A 19 -7.41 12.05 11.62
C LYS A 19 -7.86 11.90 10.16
N CYS A 20 -9.13 11.57 9.91
CA CYS A 20 -9.69 11.44 8.57
C CYS A 20 -9.73 12.78 7.82
N MET A 21 -9.96 13.88 8.54
CA MET A 21 -9.95 15.24 7.99
C MET A 21 -8.54 15.83 7.84
N GLN A 22 -7.50 15.13 8.31
CA GLN A 22 -6.12 15.62 8.37
C GLN A 22 -5.97 16.96 9.13
N ASP A 23 -6.86 17.27 10.07
CA ASP A 23 -6.82 18.49 10.89
C ASP A 23 -5.85 18.32 12.06
N THR A 24 -4.57 18.35 11.75
CA THR A 24 -3.48 18.13 12.70
C THR A 24 -3.32 19.27 13.70
N ALA A 25 -3.69 20.50 13.36
CA ALA A 25 -3.57 21.66 14.23
C ALA A 25 -4.58 21.58 15.38
N THR A 26 -5.85 21.27 15.08
CA THR A 26 -6.88 21.06 16.11
C THR A 26 -6.53 19.86 16.97
N LEU A 27 -6.03 18.78 16.36
CA LEU A 27 -5.61 17.59 17.06
C LEU A 27 -4.42 17.87 18.00
N ALA A 28 -3.37 18.53 17.54
CA ALA A 28 -2.22 18.93 18.36
C ALA A 28 -2.62 19.85 19.52
N ASN A 29 -3.50 20.82 19.28
CA ASN A 29 -4.05 21.67 20.33
C ASN A 29 -4.84 20.86 21.36
N LEU A 30 -5.70 19.94 20.92
CA LEU A 30 -6.51 19.10 21.81
C LEU A 30 -5.65 18.16 22.67
N LEU A 31 -4.55 17.64 22.11
CA LEU A 31 -3.53 16.87 22.82
C LEU A 31 -2.77 17.73 23.84
N ARG A 32 -2.49 18.98 23.51
CA ARG A 32 -1.76 19.94 24.37
C ARG A 32 -2.59 20.39 25.56
N VAL A 33 -3.89 20.61 25.38
CA VAL A 33 -4.77 21.16 26.43
C VAL A 33 -5.27 20.06 27.39
N ASN A 34 -5.31 18.80 26.97
CA ASN A 34 -5.92 17.73 27.77
C ASN A 34 -5.03 16.48 27.89
N LYS A 35 -4.41 16.34 29.07
CA LYS A 35 -3.49 15.24 29.41
C LYS A 35 -4.14 13.85 29.34
N ALA A 36 -5.45 13.76 29.63
CA ALA A 36 -6.20 12.51 29.49
C ALA A 36 -6.39 12.15 28.01
N PHE A 37 -6.69 13.14 27.17
CA PHE A 37 -6.79 12.95 25.72
C PHE A 37 -5.46 12.51 25.13
N CYS A 38 -4.35 13.15 25.52
CA CYS A 38 -3.01 12.75 25.12
C CYS A 38 -2.75 11.27 25.48
N GLN A 39 -3.03 10.87 26.71
CA GLN A 39 -2.84 9.47 27.14
C GLN A 39 -3.72 8.45 26.38
N ALA A 40 -4.92 8.85 25.96
CA ALA A 40 -5.85 8.02 25.21
C ALA A 40 -5.51 7.92 23.71
N THR A 41 -5.24 9.07 23.07
CA THR A 41 -4.88 9.24 21.66
C THR A 41 -3.53 8.67 21.30
N LEU A 42 -2.60 8.65 22.25
CA LEU A 42 -1.26 8.10 22.05
C LEU A 42 -1.33 6.69 21.46
N ARG A 43 -2.32 5.87 21.84
CA ARG A 43 -2.54 4.55 21.25
C ARG A 43 -2.82 4.58 19.74
N VAL A 44 -3.54 5.59 19.25
CA VAL A 44 -3.90 5.78 17.83
C VAL A 44 -2.72 6.34 17.03
N PHE A 45 -1.90 7.21 17.64
CA PHE A 45 -0.69 7.76 17.02
C PHE A 45 0.48 6.77 17.02
N TYR A 46 0.58 5.89 18.02
CA TYR A 46 1.61 4.85 18.08
C TYR A 46 1.39 3.72 17.06
N ALA A 47 0.19 3.61 16.49
CA ALA A 47 -0.10 2.63 15.45
C ALA A 47 0.66 2.92 14.14
N ASP A 48 1.01 4.18 13.87
CA ASP A 48 1.98 4.63 12.87
C ASP A 48 2.08 6.18 12.92
N PRO A 49 3.12 6.76 13.55
CA PRO A 49 3.24 8.21 13.71
C PRO A 49 3.48 8.96 12.39
N PHE A 50 3.72 8.24 11.28
CA PHE A 50 4.03 8.80 9.97
C PHE A 50 3.19 8.18 8.85
N LEU A 51 1.98 7.69 9.17
CA LEU A 51 0.98 7.24 8.18
C LEU A 51 0.40 8.44 7.41
N VAL A 52 1.26 9.26 6.85
CA VAL A 52 1.00 10.14 5.72
C VAL A 52 1.29 9.31 4.47
N LYS A 53 0.56 8.21 4.31
CA LYS A 53 0.62 7.42 3.07
C LYS A 53 0.10 8.34 1.96
N ASP A 54 0.97 8.61 0.99
CA ASP A 54 0.66 9.35 -0.23
C ASP A 54 0.44 10.87 -0.06
N PHE A 55 1.35 11.57 0.63
CA PHE A 55 1.47 13.03 0.45
C PHE A 55 2.01 13.32 -0.95
N LYS A 56 1.14 13.26 -1.96
CA LYS A 56 1.38 13.96 -3.22
C LYS A 56 1.46 15.44 -2.86
N PRO A 57 2.54 16.16 -3.18
CA PRO A 57 2.62 17.59 -2.89
C PRO A 57 1.48 18.27 -3.64
N PHE A 58 0.41 18.62 -2.94
CA PHE A 58 -0.48 19.67 -3.40
C PHE A 58 0.38 20.93 -3.52
N SER A 59 0.17 21.70 -4.59
CA SER A 59 0.96 22.82 -5.11
C SER A 59 1.14 24.03 -4.18
N SER A 60 0.96 23.87 -2.87
CA SER A 60 1.06 24.91 -1.85
C SER A 60 2.07 24.49 -0.77
N TRP A 61 3.33 24.86 -0.99
CA TRP A 61 4.46 24.60 -0.07
C TRP A 61 4.21 25.11 1.38
N THR A 62 3.36 26.13 1.54
CA THR A 62 3.09 26.74 2.85
C THR A 62 2.19 25.90 3.76
N VAL A 63 1.22 25.16 3.19
CA VAL A 63 0.35 24.25 3.96
C VAL A 63 1.14 23.05 4.50
N THR A 64 2.11 22.56 3.72
CA THR A 64 2.96 21.43 4.10
C THR A 64 3.90 21.77 5.27
N GLN A 65 4.44 22.98 5.29
CA GLN A 65 5.41 23.37 6.31
C GLN A 65 4.78 23.56 7.69
N ASN A 66 3.57 24.11 7.77
CA ASN A 66 2.83 24.25 9.03
C ASN A 66 2.48 22.89 9.63
N LEU A 67 2.00 21.95 8.80
CA LEU A 67 1.75 20.57 9.21
C LEU A 67 3.00 19.89 9.76
N ILE A 68 4.14 20.03 9.07
CA ILE A 68 5.42 19.48 9.52
C ILE A 68 5.82 20.08 10.87
N ASN A 69 5.72 21.41 11.03
CA ASN A 69 6.04 22.09 12.29
C ASN A 69 5.14 21.62 13.45
N ASP A 70 3.84 21.46 13.21
CA ASP A 70 2.89 20.97 14.20
C ASP A 70 3.20 19.53 14.62
N LEU A 71 3.54 18.67 13.65
CA LEU A 71 3.95 17.28 13.91
C LEU A 71 5.28 17.22 14.69
N LEU A 72 6.23 18.11 14.38
CA LEU A 72 7.49 18.22 15.12
C LEU A 72 7.24 18.67 16.56
N GLU A 73 6.40 19.68 16.79
CA GLU A 73 6.04 20.12 18.15
C GLU A 73 5.30 19.05 18.94
N LEU A 74 4.37 18.33 18.31
CA LEU A 74 3.71 17.19 18.93
C LEU A 74 4.74 16.12 19.31
N THR A 75 5.64 15.78 18.39
CA THR A 75 6.71 14.81 18.64
C THR A 75 7.59 15.24 19.81
N ARG A 76 8.01 16.52 19.88
CA ARG A 76 8.75 17.07 21.03
C ARG A 76 7.97 16.91 22.33
N LEU A 77 6.67 17.23 22.33
CA LEU A 77 5.82 17.12 23.52
C LEU A 77 5.73 15.67 24.01
N LEU A 78 5.57 14.71 23.09
CA LEU A 78 5.52 13.28 23.42
C LEU A 78 6.88 12.77 23.94
N LEU A 79 7.97 13.15 23.29
CA LEU A 79 9.32 12.79 23.72
C LEU A 79 9.67 13.39 25.10
N ARG A 80 9.14 14.58 25.47
CA ARG A 80 9.30 15.15 26.83
C ARG A 80 8.67 14.29 27.92
N GLN A 81 7.62 13.55 27.60
CA GLN A 81 6.94 12.67 28.55
C GLN A 81 7.58 11.28 28.60
N THR A 82 8.52 10.99 27.70
CA THR A 82 9.20 9.70 27.62
C THR A 82 10.35 9.65 28.64
N PRO A 83 10.58 8.50 29.33
CA PRO A 83 11.74 8.33 30.20
C PRO A 83 13.07 8.65 29.50
N GLN A 84 13.94 9.40 30.17
CA GLN A 84 15.18 9.95 29.58
C GLN A 84 16.21 8.89 29.17
N ASP A 85 16.14 7.72 29.80
CA ASP A 85 16.94 6.53 29.47
C ASP A 85 16.54 5.89 28.14
N ARG A 86 15.36 6.22 27.60
CA ARG A 86 14.89 5.71 26.31
C ARG A 86 15.13 6.66 25.14
N LEU A 87 15.49 7.91 25.42
CA LEU A 87 15.84 8.89 24.40
C LEU A 87 17.28 8.65 23.94
N THR A 88 17.44 8.29 22.66
CA THR A 88 18.77 8.15 22.04
C THR A 88 19.45 9.52 21.93
N GLY A 89 20.78 9.53 21.78
CA GLY A 89 21.53 10.76 21.55
C GLY A 89 21.02 11.53 20.33
N LEU A 90 20.63 10.81 19.27
CA LEU A 90 20.08 11.39 18.06
C LEU A 90 18.76 12.14 18.32
N LEU A 91 17.84 11.56 19.10
CA LEU A 91 16.60 12.26 19.49
C LEU A 91 16.86 13.47 20.37
N LYS A 92 17.81 13.37 21.31
CA LYS A 92 18.20 14.48 22.18
C LYS A 92 18.67 15.66 21.34
N VAL A 93 19.58 15.41 20.41
CA VAL A 93 20.10 16.42 19.48
C VAL A 93 19.00 16.99 18.59
N ALA A 94 18.19 16.14 17.96
CA ALA A 94 17.21 16.57 16.95
C ALA A 94 16.02 17.34 17.53
N PHE A 95 15.59 17.04 18.76
CA PHE A 95 14.34 17.57 19.31
C PHE A 95 14.51 18.49 20.52
N PHE A 96 15.68 18.49 21.17
CA PHE A 96 15.89 19.20 22.45
C PHE A 96 17.05 20.19 22.42
N SER A 97 17.37 20.73 21.25
CA SER A 97 18.53 21.60 20.98
C SER A 97 18.60 22.84 21.88
N GLY A 98 19.08 22.62 23.10
CA GLY A 98 19.82 23.49 24.00
C GLY A 98 21.08 22.76 24.53
N THR A 99 21.40 21.59 23.96
CA THR A 99 22.67 20.88 24.11
C THR A 99 23.77 21.67 23.43
N THR A 100 24.81 22.03 24.19
CA THR A 100 26.00 22.76 23.74
C THR A 100 26.72 21.99 22.63
N GLU A 101 27.34 22.70 21.66
CA GLU A 101 28.06 22.11 20.50
C GLU A 101 29.08 21.01 20.88
N GLU A 102 29.61 21.04 22.09
CA GLU A 102 30.51 20.02 22.63
C GLU A 102 29.91 18.60 22.61
N ASP A 103 28.58 18.45 22.70
CA ASP A 103 27.91 17.14 22.66
C ASP A 103 27.87 16.52 21.25
N LEU A 104 27.87 17.36 20.19
CA LEU A 104 27.75 16.90 18.80
C LEU A 104 29.02 16.27 18.24
N ILE A 105 30.18 16.65 18.78
CA ILE A 105 31.50 16.17 18.33
C ILE A 105 31.75 14.72 18.78
N SER A 106 30.95 14.19 19.71
CA SER A 106 31.10 12.84 20.26
C SER A 106 30.35 11.73 19.51
N LEU A 107 29.65 12.04 18.41
CA LEU A 107 28.93 11.03 17.62
C LEU A 107 29.90 10.14 16.83
N PRO A 108 29.78 8.79 16.92
CA PRO A 108 30.67 7.88 16.23
C PRO A 108 30.36 7.84 14.72
N ASN A 109 31.42 7.92 13.91
CA ASN A 109 31.49 7.65 12.46
C ASN A 109 31.18 8.82 11.49
N SER A 110 32.09 9.80 11.41
CA SER A 110 32.19 10.69 10.24
C SER A 110 33.12 10.08 9.18
N PRO A 111 32.67 9.78 7.94
CA PRO A 111 33.53 9.27 6.87
C PRO A 111 34.37 10.39 6.21
N PRO A 112 35.50 10.04 5.57
CA PRO A 112 36.38 11.01 4.91
C PRO A 112 35.74 11.62 3.65
N SER A 113 35.89 12.93 3.54
CA SER A 113 35.39 13.79 2.47
C SER A 113 36.27 13.70 1.22
N ASN A 114 35.68 13.33 0.08
CA ASN A 114 35.82 13.98 -1.24
C ASN A 114 35.58 12.99 -2.38
N GLN A 115 34.31 12.85 -2.82
CA GLN A 115 33.83 12.79 -4.21
C GLN A 115 32.35 12.36 -4.23
N SER A 116 31.53 13.02 -5.06
CA SER A 116 30.05 12.90 -5.18
C SER A 116 29.22 13.47 -4.02
N ILE A 117 29.36 14.79 -3.77
CA ILE A 117 28.69 15.48 -2.65
C ILE A 117 27.15 15.42 -2.75
N ASN A 118 26.56 15.53 -3.94
CA ASN A 118 25.10 15.66 -4.07
C ASN A 118 24.36 14.31 -3.90
N HIS A 119 24.84 13.22 -4.50
CA HIS A 119 24.21 11.89 -4.33
C HIS A 119 24.46 11.31 -2.93
N CYS A 120 25.63 11.56 -2.34
CA CYS A 120 25.91 11.17 -0.95
C CYS A 120 25.03 11.93 0.07
N ASN A 121 24.68 13.18 -0.21
CA ASN A 121 23.84 13.98 0.70
C ASN A 121 22.41 13.44 0.81
N ASN A 122 21.79 13.02 -0.30
CA ASN A 122 20.44 12.45 -0.29
C ASN A 122 20.40 11.13 0.50
N ASN A 123 21.34 10.22 0.22
CA ASN A 123 21.43 8.94 0.93
C ASN A 123 21.65 9.14 2.45
N ARG A 124 22.45 10.13 2.83
CA ARG A 124 22.70 10.48 4.23
C ARG A 124 21.46 11.07 4.91
N GLN A 125 20.75 11.99 4.26
CA GLN A 125 19.51 12.56 4.81
C GLN A 125 18.46 11.47 5.00
N ASP A 126 18.28 10.59 4.02
CA ASP A 126 17.30 9.53 4.11
C ASP A 126 17.67 8.52 5.19
N PHE A 127 18.96 8.22 5.36
CA PHE A 127 19.43 7.36 6.45
C PHE A 127 19.12 7.99 7.82
N LEU A 128 19.37 9.29 7.99
CA LEU A 128 19.07 10.00 9.23
C LEU A 128 17.57 10.07 9.52
N LYS A 129 16.74 10.34 8.50
CA LYS A 129 15.27 10.31 8.62
C LYS A 129 14.80 8.94 9.08
N LEU A 130 15.33 7.87 8.49
CA LEU A 130 14.99 6.51 8.85
C LEU A 130 15.43 6.19 10.29
N GLN A 131 16.65 6.57 10.68
CA GLN A 131 17.12 6.33 12.05
C GLN A 131 16.30 7.11 13.09
N LEU A 132 15.97 8.38 12.81
CA LEU A 132 15.08 9.19 13.64
C LEU A 132 13.72 8.52 13.80
N TRP A 133 13.14 8.03 12.70
CA TRP A 133 11.87 7.31 12.72
C TRP A 133 11.92 6.09 13.65
N LYS A 134 12.95 5.24 13.54
CA LYS A 134 13.14 4.07 14.42
C LYS A 134 13.25 4.47 15.89
N ASP A 135 14.08 5.47 16.18
CA ASP A 135 14.30 5.94 17.54
C ASP A 135 13.04 6.55 18.15
N ILE A 136 12.26 7.30 17.37
CA ILE A 136 10.96 7.84 17.80
C ILE A 136 10.01 6.69 18.15
N ILE A 137 9.82 5.71 17.27
CA ILE A 137 8.93 4.56 17.53
C ILE A 137 9.39 3.83 18.80
N TRP A 138 10.69 3.58 18.94
CA TRP A 138 11.22 2.94 20.14
C TRP A 138 10.95 3.74 21.41
N ALA A 139 11.29 5.03 21.42
CA ALA A 139 11.15 5.89 22.59
C ALA A 139 9.68 5.92 23.06
N LEU A 140 8.77 6.05 22.11
CA LEU A 140 7.34 6.15 22.31
C LEU A 140 6.66 4.81 22.64
N CYS A 141 7.29 3.68 22.33
CA CYS A 141 6.73 2.36 22.55
C CYS A 141 6.69 2.00 24.05
N ILE A 142 5.57 2.22 24.76
CA ILE A 142 5.42 1.82 26.18
C ILE A 142 4.87 0.39 26.26
N PRO A 143 5.69 -0.64 26.55
CA PRO A 143 5.33 -2.03 26.27
C PRO A 143 4.07 -2.53 26.99
N LYS A 144 3.89 -2.10 28.24
CA LYS A 144 2.77 -2.54 29.09
C LYS A 144 1.40 -2.00 28.66
N THR A 145 1.37 -1.00 27.79
CA THR A 145 0.12 -0.30 27.42
C THR A 145 -0.24 -0.43 25.95
N ILE A 146 0.68 -0.90 25.12
CA ILE A 146 0.52 -0.93 23.67
C ILE A 146 -0.30 -2.14 23.24
N GLN A 147 -1.24 -1.90 22.32
CA GLN A 147 -2.08 -2.94 21.70
C GLN A 147 -1.69 -3.16 20.24
N GLU A 148 -1.22 -2.12 19.57
CA GLU A 148 -0.74 -2.17 18.19
C GLU A 148 0.69 -1.65 18.14
N LEU A 149 1.60 -2.45 17.60
CA LEU A 149 3.01 -2.12 17.53
C LEU A 149 3.50 -2.16 16.08
N VAL A 150 4.17 -1.10 15.66
CA VAL A 150 4.97 -1.10 14.43
C VAL A 150 6.42 -1.38 14.79
N VAL A 151 7.03 -2.35 14.11
CA VAL A 151 8.42 -2.74 14.33
C VAL A 151 9.20 -2.63 13.02
N PRO A 152 10.21 -1.74 12.94
CA PRO A 152 11.19 -1.78 11.85
C PRO A 152 11.87 -3.15 11.82
N LEU A 153 11.94 -3.78 10.64
CA LEU A 153 12.49 -5.12 10.50
C LEU A 153 13.95 -5.20 11.01
N THR A 154 14.75 -4.15 10.77
CA THR A 154 16.13 -4.06 11.26
C THR A 154 16.25 -3.87 12.78
N GLU A 155 15.18 -3.50 13.49
CA GLU A 155 15.18 -3.28 14.94
C GLU A 155 14.54 -4.44 15.71
N VAL A 156 14.11 -5.52 15.04
CA VAL A 156 13.37 -6.63 15.70
C VAL A 156 14.14 -7.20 16.89
N GLU A 157 15.45 -7.35 16.80
CA GLU A 157 16.31 -7.84 17.89
C GLU A 157 16.15 -7.00 19.18
N ARG A 158 16.04 -5.67 19.03
CA ARG A 158 15.82 -4.74 20.14
C ARG A 158 14.46 -4.94 20.81
N TYR A 159 13.41 -5.18 20.02
CA TYR A 159 12.05 -5.46 20.53
C TYR A 159 11.94 -6.85 21.14
N LEU A 160 12.68 -7.83 20.61
CA LEU A 160 12.77 -9.19 21.16
C LEU A 160 13.31 -9.18 22.60
N GLY A 161 14.23 -8.27 22.91
CA GLY A 161 14.77 -8.08 24.27
C GLY A 161 13.76 -7.63 25.32
N VAL A 162 12.61 -7.08 24.91
CA VAL A 162 11.54 -6.59 25.80
C VAL A 162 10.19 -7.23 25.51
N VAL A 163 10.17 -8.34 24.77
CA VAL A 163 8.92 -8.96 24.30
C VAL A 163 7.99 -9.41 25.43
N ASP A 164 8.58 -9.79 26.56
CA ASP A 164 7.92 -10.18 27.80
C ASP A 164 7.19 -9.03 28.51
N GLN A 165 7.35 -7.80 28.03
CA GLN A 165 6.64 -6.64 28.56
C GLN A 165 5.35 -6.32 27.76
N PHE A 166 5.18 -6.90 26.58
CA PHE A 166 4.05 -6.65 25.66
C PHE A 166 2.79 -7.47 25.97
N SER A 167 2.40 -7.58 27.24
CA SER A 167 1.26 -8.38 27.69
C SER A 167 -0.11 -7.99 27.09
N ARG A 168 -0.23 -6.79 26.52
CA ARG A 168 -1.47 -6.25 25.93
C ARG A 168 -1.44 -6.18 24.41
N LEU A 169 -0.32 -6.56 23.79
CA LEU A 169 -0.13 -6.46 22.36
C LEU A 169 -1.06 -7.44 21.64
N SER A 170 -1.91 -6.91 20.76
CA SER A 170 -2.89 -7.65 19.97
C SER A 170 -2.65 -7.60 18.47
N SER A 171 -1.94 -6.59 17.98
CA SER A 171 -1.56 -6.48 16.57
C SER A 171 -0.10 -6.03 16.48
N VAL A 172 0.68 -6.66 15.62
CA VAL A 172 2.04 -6.21 15.30
C VAL A 172 2.18 -6.07 13.78
N ALA A 173 2.78 -4.97 13.34
CA ALA A 173 3.11 -4.72 11.94
C ALA A 173 4.62 -4.57 11.78
N PHE A 174 5.24 -5.49 11.04
CA PHE A 174 6.65 -5.40 10.70
C PHE A 174 6.81 -4.62 9.40
N VAL A 175 7.58 -3.55 9.43
CA VAL A 175 7.85 -2.71 8.26
C VAL A 175 9.23 -3.05 7.76
N ASN A 176 9.32 -3.48 6.50
CA ASN A 176 10.61 -3.69 5.89
C ASN A 176 11.28 -2.35 5.59
N ASP A 177 12.24 -2.00 6.43
CA ASP A 177 13.07 -0.80 6.32
C ASP A 177 14.49 -1.12 5.82
N PHE A 178 14.71 -2.36 5.38
CA PHE A 178 15.99 -2.81 4.84
C PHE A 178 16.25 -2.16 3.48
N ARG A 179 17.30 -1.36 3.40
CA ARG A 179 17.78 -0.84 2.11
C ARG A 179 18.62 -1.90 1.46
N SER A 180 18.05 -2.57 0.46
CA SER A 180 18.80 -3.48 -0.40
C SER A 180 19.88 -2.67 -1.14
N SER A 181 21.10 -2.65 -0.61
CA SER A 181 22.28 -2.34 -1.42
C SER A 181 22.43 -3.50 -2.40
N GLU A 182 22.16 -3.24 -3.68
CA GLU A 182 21.77 -4.26 -4.67
C GLU A 182 22.82 -5.33 -5.00
N GLU A 183 24.01 -5.36 -4.38
CA GLU A 183 25.13 -6.14 -4.91
C GLU A 183 25.96 -6.91 -3.88
N SER A 184 25.61 -6.87 -2.59
CA SER A 184 26.38 -7.64 -1.61
C SER A 184 25.80 -9.04 -1.41
N SER A 185 26.61 -10.07 -1.68
CA SER A 185 26.27 -11.48 -1.43
C SER A 185 25.96 -11.80 0.05
N GLY A 186 26.27 -10.88 0.96
CA GLY A 186 25.92 -10.97 2.39
C GLY A 186 24.48 -10.53 2.72
N ALA A 187 23.82 -9.77 1.84
CA ALA A 187 22.50 -9.20 2.11
C ALA A 187 21.42 -10.27 2.31
N ASP A 188 21.50 -11.41 1.60
CA ASP A 188 20.53 -12.49 1.72
C ASP A 188 20.60 -13.18 3.09
N ALA A 189 21.82 -13.41 3.60
CA ALA A 189 22.02 -14.03 4.91
C ALA A 189 21.52 -13.13 6.05
N GLU A 190 21.83 -11.82 5.97
CA GLU A 190 21.35 -10.83 6.93
C GLU A 190 19.82 -10.72 6.88
N ARG A 191 19.25 -10.65 5.68
CA ARG A 191 17.79 -10.62 5.48
C ARG A 191 17.12 -11.87 6.03
N PHE A 192 17.70 -13.05 5.82
CA PHE A 192 17.20 -14.29 6.39
C PHE A 192 17.27 -14.28 7.92
N LYS A 193 18.34 -13.73 8.52
CA LYS A 193 18.42 -13.51 9.97
C LYS A 193 17.25 -12.65 10.46
N LEU A 194 17.01 -11.49 9.83
CA LEU A 194 15.94 -10.57 10.24
C LEU A 194 14.55 -11.22 10.20
N PHE A 195 14.25 -12.04 9.19
CA PHE A 195 12.98 -12.76 9.13
C PHE A 195 12.85 -13.86 10.19
N ASN A 196 13.96 -14.51 10.56
CA ASN A 196 13.96 -15.45 11.67
C ASN A 196 13.74 -14.75 13.01
N ASP A 197 14.36 -13.59 13.21
CA ASP A 197 14.17 -12.77 14.42
C ASP A 197 12.70 -12.32 14.53
N LEU A 198 12.06 -11.97 13.40
CA LEU A 198 10.64 -11.67 13.33
C LEU A 198 9.78 -12.86 13.77
N ALA A 199 10.03 -14.04 13.20
CA ALA A 199 9.32 -15.25 13.59
C ALA A 199 9.54 -15.60 15.08
N GLN A 200 10.76 -15.39 15.59
CA GLN A 200 11.10 -15.60 16.98
C GLN A 200 10.37 -14.61 17.91
N PHE A 201 10.20 -13.35 17.50
CA PHE A 201 9.40 -12.37 18.24
C PHE A 201 7.96 -12.85 18.41
N VAL A 202 7.32 -13.26 17.30
CA VAL A 202 5.93 -13.73 17.32
C VAL A 202 5.79 -15.01 18.13
N GLU A 203 6.70 -15.97 17.95
CA GLU A 203 6.72 -17.24 18.68
C GLU A 203 6.87 -17.04 20.18
N ARG A 204 7.81 -16.17 20.59
CA ARG A 204 8.04 -15.86 22.01
C ARG A 204 6.87 -15.09 22.61
N HIS A 205 6.29 -14.14 21.89
CA HIS A 205 5.10 -13.41 22.34
C HIS A 205 3.90 -14.36 22.52
N ALA A 206 3.59 -15.19 21.52
CA ALA A 206 2.49 -16.15 21.58
C ALA A 206 2.67 -17.18 22.72
N THR A 207 3.91 -17.58 23.01
CA THR A 207 4.24 -18.48 24.13
C THR A 207 4.01 -17.80 25.49
N LEU A 208 4.44 -16.55 25.64
CA LEU A 208 4.31 -15.80 26.90
C LEU A 208 2.88 -15.30 27.15
N PHE A 209 2.16 -14.98 26.08
CA PHE A 209 0.82 -14.39 26.12
C PHE A 209 -0.13 -15.12 25.15
N PRO A 210 -0.56 -16.35 25.50
CA PRO A 210 -1.48 -17.12 24.66
C PRO A 210 -2.74 -16.32 24.33
N ASP A 211 -3.18 -16.43 23.08
CA ASP A 211 -4.40 -15.80 22.54
C ASP A 211 -4.42 -14.26 22.63
N LYS A 212 -3.30 -13.59 22.91
CA LYS A 212 -3.25 -12.13 22.94
C LYS A 212 -2.93 -11.51 21.60
N LEU A 213 -2.00 -12.08 20.85
CA LEU A 213 -1.61 -11.57 19.53
C LEU A 213 -2.56 -12.13 18.48
N HIS A 214 -3.44 -11.29 17.95
CA HIS A 214 -4.47 -11.69 16.99
C HIS A 214 -4.03 -11.47 15.55
N GLN A 215 -3.16 -10.49 15.31
CA GLN A 215 -2.79 -10.06 13.97
C GLN A 215 -1.28 -9.81 13.86
N VAL A 216 -0.67 -10.37 12.82
CA VAL A 216 0.71 -10.08 12.41
C VAL A 216 0.66 -9.61 10.96
N ARG A 217 1.11 -8.39 10.71
CA ARG A 217 1.20 -7.79 9.38
C ARG A 217 2.65 -7.62 8.98
N TYR A 218 2.90 -7.75 7.68
CA TYR A 218 4.18 -7.43 7.08
C TYR A 218 3.96 -6.40 5.97
N THR A 219 4.61 -5.26 6.08
CA THR A 219 4.59 -4.21 5.07
C THR A 219 5.87 -4.34 4.25
N PRO A 220 5.79 -4.75 2.97
CA PRO A 220 6.96 -4.81 2.11
C PRO A 220 7.53 -3.40 1.91
N ALA A 221 8.83 -3.32 1.63
CA ALA A 221 9.42 -2.07 1.17
C ALA A 221 8.87 -1.75 -0.23
N SER A 222 8.96 -0.49 -0.65
CA SER A 222 8.47 -0.03 -1.95
C SER A 222 9.10 -0.78 -3.14
N ASN A 223 10.27 -1.40 -2.96
CA ASN A 223 10.87 -2.27 -3.95
C ASN A 223 10.26 -3.70 -3.88
N ALA A 224 9.68 -4.16 -4.99
CA ALA A 224 9.01 -5.46 -5.09
C ALA A 224 9.89 -6.69 -4.76
N ARG A 225 11.23 -6.53 -4.70
CA ARG A 225 12.19 -7.59 -4.32
C ARG A 225 12.13 -7.95 -2.83
N SER A 226 11.40 -7.19 -2.02
CA SER A 226 11.43 -7.23 -0.56
C SER A 226 10.32 -8.08 0.09
N LEU A 227 9.71 -9.01 -0.65
CA LEU A 227 8.66 -9.88 -0.10
C LEU A 227 9.16 -10.77 1.04
N CYS A 228 8.27 -11.04 2.01
CA CYS A 228 8.52 -11.99 3.08
C CYS A 228 8.58 -13.42 2.48
N PRO A 229 9.61 -14.23 2.78
CA PRO A 229 9.68 -15.62 2.35
C PRO A 229 8.42 -16.39 2.75
N LYS A 230 7.94 -17.28 1.87
CA LYS A 230 6.68 -18.01 2.06
C LYS A 230 6.69 -18.87 3.32
N GLU A 231 7.85 -19.44 3.63
CA GLU A 231 8.08 -20.30 4.79
C GLU A 231 7.90 -19.51 6.09
N ILE A 232 8.42 -18.28 6.13
CA ILE A 232 8.29 -17.39 7.28
C ILE A 232 6.84 -16.95 7.43
N TYR A 233 6.20 -16.52 6.34
CA TYR A 233 4.79 -16.12 6.38
C TYR A 233 3.87 -17.24 6.87
N SER A 234 4.10 -18.48 6.41
CA SER A 234 3.39 -19.67 6.86
C SER A 234 3.65 -19.98 8.33
N LYS A 235 4.91 -19.87 8.78
CA LYS A 235 5.28 -20.01 10.19
C LYS A 235 4.53 -18.98 11.05
N LEU A 236 4.52 -17.71 10.66
CA LEU A 236 3.81 -16.65 11.40
C LEU A 236 2.32 -16.94 11.52
N ALA A 237 1.66 -17.31 10.42
CA ALA A 237 0.24 -17.65 10.42
C ALA A 237 -0.10 -18.84 11.33
N SER A 238 0.81 -19.83 11.43
CA SER A 238 0.63 -20.97 12.34
C SER A 238 0.80 -20.64 13.83
N LEU A 239 1.56 -19.58 14.14
CA LEU A 239 1.81 -19.14 15.52
C LEU A 239 0.66 -18.31 16.11
N LEU A 240 -0.19 -17.74 15.25
CA LEU A 240 -1.34 -16.94 15.66
C LEU A 240 -2.50 -17.83 16.17
N PRO A 241 -3.33 -17.36 17.11
CA PRO A 241 -4.54 -18.08 17.54
C PRO A 241 -5.51 -18.29 16.36
N PRO A 242 -6.43 -19.26 16.40
CA PRO A 242 -7.47 -19.38 15.37
C PRO A 242 -8.32 -18.11 15.30
N LEU A 243 -8.78 -17.74 14.11
CA LEU A 243 -9.69 -16.61 13.95
C LEU A 243 -11.04 -16.94 14.59
N GLN A 244 -11.53 -16.08 15.48
CA GLN A 244 -12.85 -16.23 16.08
C GLN A 244 -13.90 -15.51 15.23
N ALA A 245 -14.69 -16.28 14.47
CA ALA A 245 -15.80 -15.78 13.65
C ALA A 245 -15.46 -14.48 12.86
N PRO A 246 -14.42 -14.50 12.00
CA PRO A 246 -14.04 -13.30 11.27
C PRO A 246 -15.21 -12.81 10.39
N PRO A 247 -15.60 -11.52 10.46
CA PRO A 247 -16.73 -11.01 9.68
C PRO A 247 -16.46 -11.04 8.17
N PHE A 248 -15.19 -10.93 7.79
CA PHE A 248 -14.71 -11.06 6.42
C PHE A 248 -13.32 -11.68 6.42
N LEU A 249 -13.01 -12.41 5.34
CA LEU A 249 -11.66 -12.88 5.05
C LEU A 249 -11.01 -11.93 4.05
N ASP A 250 -9.84 -11.41 4.43
CA ASP A 250 -9.04 -10.45 3.66
C ASP A 250 -7.57 -10.88 3.58
N HIS A 251 -6.75 -10.06 2.93
CA HIS A 251 -5.30 -10.27 2.81
C HIS A 251 -4.54 -10.26 4.14
N THR A 252 -5.13 -9.77 5.22
CA THR A 252 -4.49 -9.70 6.54
C THR A 252 -4.73 -10.94 7.38
N ASN A 253 -5.84 -11.64 7.17
CA ASN A 253 -6.25 -12.79 7.98
C ASN A 253 -6.35 -14.12 7.19
N TRP A 254 -6.29 -14.08 5.86
CA TRP A 254 -6.42 -15.29 5.02
C TRP A 254 -5.43 -16.40 5.36
N ALA A 255 -4.16 -16.05 5.55
CA ALA A 255 -3.13 -17.04 5.83
C ALA A 255 -3.37 -17.76 7.16
N GLN A 256 -3.75 -17.00 8.18
CA GLN A 256 -4.14 -17.52 9.49
C GLN A 256 -5.36 -18.44 9.38
N PHE A 257 -6.35 -18.04 8.56
CA PHE A 257 -7.52 -18.88 8.25
C PHE A 257 -7.11 -20.22 7.63
N VAL A 258 -6.30 -20.20 6.57
CA VAL A 258 -5.86 -21.43 5.88
C VAL A 258 -5.08 -22.34 6.82
N MET A 259 -4.11 -21.78 7.56
CA MET A 259 -3.23 -22.54 8.45
C MET A 259 -3.96 -23.16 9.64
N ARG A 260 -5.07 -22.56 10.09
CA ARG A 260 -5.85 -23.03 11.26
C ARG A 260 -7.29 -23.38 10.91
N SER A 261 -7.56 -23.69 9.65
CA SER A 261 -8.92 -23.96 9.14
C SER A 261 -9.67 -25.05 9.91
N LYS A 262 -8.95 -26.04 10.45
CA LYS A 262 -9.53 -27.13 11.27
C LYS A 262 -9.96 -26.69 12.67
N GLU A 263 -9.46 -25.55 13.15
CA GLU A 263 -9.71 -25.02 14.49
C GLU A 263 -10.68 -23.84 14.49
N ILE A 264 -11.00 -23.30 13.31
CA ILE A 264 -11.87 -22.15 13.16
C ILE A 264 -13.31 -22.64 13.11
N ASP A 265 -14.08 -22.25 14.13
CA ASP A 265 -15.52 -22.41 14.11
C ASP A 265 -16.14 -21.39 13.14
N ILE A 266 -16.57 -21.87 11.98
CA ILE A 266 -17.27 -21.05 10.96
C ILE A 266 -18.76 -20.90 11.33
N GLY A 267 -19.18 -21.35 12.52
CA GLY A 267 -20.57 -21.26 12.97
C GLY A 267 -21.46 -22.33 12.33
N GLN A 268 -20.90 -23.52 12.10
CA GLN A 268 -21.74 -24.67 11.77
C GLN A 268 -22.40 -25.17 13.06
N ASP A 269 -23.73 -25.17 13.06
CA ASP A 269 -24.60 -25.79 14.07
C ASP A 269 -24.85 -25.03 15.39
N THR A 270 -25.90 -24.22 15.37
CA THR A 270 -27.13 -24.61 16.09
C THR A 270 -28.34 -24.11 15.33
N GLN A 271 -28.95 -25.01 14.54
CA GLN A 271 -30.29 -24.84 14.00
C GLN A 271 -31.26 -24.50 15.14
N THR A 272 -31.80 -23.28 15.17
CA THR A 272 -33.17 -22.97 15.68
C THR A 272 -33.62 -21.53 15.49
N SER A 273 -32.78 -20.58 15.04
CA SER A 273 -33.27 -19.24 14.70
C SER A 273 -32.76 -18.73 13.36
N SER A 274 -33.69 -18.12 12.63
CA SER A 274 -33.64 -17.73 11.23
C SER A 274 -32.58 -16.67 10.90
N SER A 275 -31.35 -17.09 10.60
CA SER A 275 -30.47 -16.57 9.51
C SER A 275 -29.04 -17.13 9.69
N PRO A 276 -28.44 -17.80 8.69
CA PRO A 276 -27.04 -18.23 8.76
C PRO A 276 -26.08 -17.05 8.68
N SER A 277 -25.10 -17.02 9.58
CA SER A 277 -23.97 -16.08 9.53
C SER A 277 -23.16 -16.35 8.26
N LYS A 278 -23.21 -15.44 7.29
CA LYS A 278 -22.48 -15.55 6.02
C LYS A 278 -21.13 -14.86 6.15
N VAL A 279 -20.04 -15.61 6.15
CA VAL A 279 -18.68 -15.03 6.02
C VAL A 279 -18.53 -14.51 4.59
N SER A 280 -18.17 -13.23 4.46
CA SER A 280 -18.01 -12.59 3.16
C SER A 280 -16.52 -12.53 2.77
N LEU A 281 -16.21 -12.80 1.50
CA LEU A 281 -14.87 -12.65 0.93
C LEU A 281 -14.75 -11.24 0.33
N GLU A 282 -13.85 -10.43 0.86
CA GLU A 282 -13.60 -9.09 0.34
C GLU A 282 -12.62 -9.16 -0.86
N ILE A 283 -12.89 -8.35 -1.90
CA ILE A 283 -12.12 -8.36 -3.15
C ILE A 283 -10.72 -7.77 -2.86
N MET A 284 -9.69 -8.57 -3.10
CA MET A 284 -8.28 -8.24 -2.79
C MET A 284 -7.65 -7.40 -3.91
N SER A 285 -6.57 -6.67 -3.63
CA SER A 285 -5.79 -5.98 -4.68
C SER A 285 -4.95 -6.97 -5.52
N PRO A 286 -4.51 -6.64 -6.75
CA PRO A 286 -3.76 -7.56 -7.62
C PRO A 286 -2.45 -8.09 -7.00
N THR A 287 -1.73 -7.25 -6.26
CA THR A 287 -0.51 -7.65 -5.53
C THR A 287 -0.84 -8.67 -4.44
N GLN A 288 -2.02 -8.54 -3.81
CA GLN A 288 -2.53 -9.46 -2.81
C GLN A 288 -3.05 -10.77 -3.45
N TYR A 289 -3.60 -10.73 -4.67
CA TYR A 289 -3.99 -11.93 -5.43
C TYR A 289 -2.80 -12.80 -5.83
N ARG A 290 -1.64 -12.21 -6.16
CA ARG A 290 -0.42 -12.99 -6.41
C ARG A 290 0.02 -13.75 -5.17
N ILE A 291 0.02 -13.08 -4.01
CA ILE A 291 0.33 -13.67 -2.70
C ILE A 291 -0.69 -14.78 -2.38
N LEU A 292 -1.98 -14.55 -2.63
CA LEU A 292 -3.04 -15.54 -2.44
C LEU A 292 -2.87 -16.76 -3.36
N GLY A 293 -2.59 -16.56 -4.64
CA GLY A 293 -2.35 -17.63 -5.60
C GLY A 293 -1.10 -18.44 -5.25
N ASP A 294 -0.06 -17.77 -4.78
CA ASP A 294 1.19 -18.36 -4.31
C ASP A 294 1.03 -19.15 -2.99
N ILE A 295 0.16 -18.69 -2.10
CA ILE A 295 -0.25 -19.37 -0.86
C ILE A 295 -1.11 -20.58 -1.21
N THR A 296 -2.15 -20.40 -2.03
CA THR A 296 -3.09 -21.46 -2.40
C THR A 296 -2.39 -22.61 -3.13
N ARG A 297 -1.41 -22.30 -4.00
CA ARG A 297 -0.54 -23.30 -4.64
C ARG A 297 0.36 -24.05 -3.66
N ALA A 298 0.78 -23.41 -2.57
CA ALA A 298 1.60 -24.04 -1.53
C ALA A 298 0.77 -24.92 -0.57
N PHE A 299 -0.52 -24.63 -0.40
CA PHE A 299 -1.41 -25.33 0.53
C PHE A 299 -2.41 -26.27 -0.15
N GLY A 300 -2.25 -26.54 -1.44
CA GLY A 300 -3.16 -27.39 -2.23
C GLY A 300 -3.49 -28.72 -1.56
N ASP A 301 -2.50 -29.40 -0.96
CA ASP A 301 -2.69 -30.68 -0.26
C ASP A 301 -3.44 -30.57 1.08
N THR A 302 -3.51 -29.37 1.66
CA THR A 302 -4.19 -29.13 2.96
C THR A 302 -5.66 -28.75 2.75
N LEU A 303 -5.97 -28.13 1.61
CA LEU A 303 -7.32 -27.64 1.26
C LEU A 303 -8.26 -28.74 0.73
N THR A 304 -7.76 -29.91 0.34
CA THR A 304 -8.59 -31.03 -0.16
C THR A 304 -9.47 -31.70 0.91
N ASN A 305 -9.35 -31.33 2.19
CA ASN A 305 -10.16 -31.86 3.30
C ASN A 305 -11.29 -30.92 3.75
N LEU A 306 -11.53 -29.82 3.05
CA LEU A 306 -12.63 -28.91 3.33
C LEU A 306 -13.79 -29.20 2.36
N ASP A 307 -14.73 -30.07 2.76
CA ASP A 307 -15.95 -30.40 1.99
C ASP A 307 -16.88 -29.19 1.72
N PHE A 308 -16.54 -28.01 2.25
CA PHE A 308 -17.30 -26.77 2.13
C PHE A 308 -16.63 -25.70 1.26
N LEU A 309 -15.43 -25.97 0.73
CA LEU A 309 -14.72 -25.06 -0.18
C LEU A 309 -14.49 -25.76 -1.52
N ASP A 310 -15.25 -25.37 -2.54
CA ASP A 310 -15.08 -25.85 -3.91
C ASP A 310 -13.81 -25.19 -4.51
N VAL A 311 -12.64 -25.76 -4.21
CA VAL A 311 -11.33 -25.30 -4.72
C VAL A 311 -10.79 -26.34 -5.69
N VAL A 312 -11.00 -26.08 -6.97
CA VAL A 312 -10.44 -26.89 -8.06
C VAL A 312 -9.06 -26.34 -8.45
N HIS A 313 -8.03 -27.20 -8.35
CA HIS A 313 -6.68 -26.95 -8.84
C HIS A 313 -6.61 -27.18 -10.37
N LYS A 314 -6.11 -26.20 -11.16
CA LYS A 314 -5.21 -26.37 -12.35
C LYS A 314 -4.99 -25.08 -13.16
N ASP A 315 -3.79 -24.98 -13.73
CA ASP A 315 -3.14 -23.86 -14.44
C ASP A 315 -3.84 -23.28 -15.69
N THR A 316 -5.09 -22.85 -15.52
CA THR A 316 -5.87 -22.16 -16.55
C THR A 316 -6.65 -21.05 -15.89
N TRP A 317 -6.32 -19.80 -16.22
CA TRP A 317 -7.16 -18.64 -15.90
C TRP A 317 -8.44 -18.77 -16.74
N ALA A 318 -9.41 -19.49 -16.21
CA ALA A 318 -10.77 -19.55 -16.73
C ALA A 318 -11.69 -18.93 -15.67
N PRO A 319 -12.58 -17.98 -16.04
CA PRO A 319 -13.63 -17.55 -15.14
C PRO A 319 -14.74 -18.61 -15.20
N ARG A 320 -14.69 -19.58 -14.30
CA ARG A 320 -15.87 -20.34 -13.88
C ARG A 320 -15.88 -20.34 -12.37
N HIS A 321 -16.91 -19.71 -11.81
CA HIS A 321 -17.16 -19.44 -10.38
C HIS A 321 -16.53 -18.15 -9.83
N LEU A 322 -17.14 -17.01 -10.19
CA LEU A 322 -17.08 -15.78 -9.41
C LEU A 322 -18.09 -15.92 -8.24
N SER A 323 -17.60 -16.30 -7.05
CA SER A 323 -18.46 -16.55 -5.87
C SER A 323 -18.36 -15.47 -4.78
N SER A 324 -17.67 -14.35 -5.03
CA SER A 324 -17.72 -13.17 -4.16
C SER A 324 -18.59 -12.11 -4.83
N MET A 325 -19.85 -12.04 -4.39
CA MET A 325 -20.83 -11.03 -4.79
C MET A 325 -21.19 -10.23 -3.55
N SER A 326 -21.16 -8.90 -3.65
CA SER A 326 -21.83 -8.06 -2.65
C SER A 326 -23.33 -8.40 -2.63
N PRO A 327 -24.03 -8.22 -1.50
CA PRO A 327 -25.48 -8.43 -1.43
C PRO A 327 -26.27 -7.56 -2.41
N GLU A 328 -25.65 -6.51 -2.96
CA GLU A 328 -26.24 -5.58 -3.93
C GLU A 328 -26.02 -5.97 -5.40
N GLY A 329 -25.29 -7.06 -5.68
CA GLY A 329 -24.99 -7.48 -7.04
C GLY A 329 -23.94 -6.61 -7.73
N THR A 330 -22.96 -6.10 -6.98
CA THR A 330 -21.87 -5.27 -7.51
C THR A 330 -20.61 -6.10 -7.74
N LEU A 331 -20.01 -5.97 -8.92
CA LEU A 331 -18.70 -6.52 -9.29
C LEU A 331 -17.72 -5.35 -9.52
N VAL A 332 -16.71 -5.23 -8.68
CA VAL A 332 -15.61 -4.26 -8.85
C VAL A 332 -14.30 -5.02 -9.05
N LEU A 333 -13.62 -4.79 -10.16
CA LEU A 333 -12.26 -5.31 -10.41
C LEU A 333 -11.35 -4.14 -10.79
N ASP A 334 -10.34 -3.88 -9.98
CA ASP A 334 -9.39 -2.80 -10.20
C ASP A 334 -7.96 -3.34 -10.13
N ASP A 335 -7.21 -3.13 -11.21
CA ASP A 335 -5.78 -3.42 -11.24
C ASP A 335 -4.91 -2.22 -11.63
N SER A 336 -5.36 -1.01 -11.33
CA SER A 336 -4.59 0.23 -11.48
C SER A 336 -3.18 0.17 -10.85
N GLY A 337 -2.96 -0.67 -9.83
CA GLY A 337 -1.64 -0.91 -9.24
C GLY A 337 -0.74 -1.95 -9.95
N ALA A 338 -1.23 -2.67 -10.96
CA ALA A 338 -0.50 -3.74 -11.65
C ALA A 338 0.31 -3.25 -12.87
N GLU A 339 0.18 -1.97 -13.23
CA GLU A 339 0.82 -1.34 -14.40
C GLU A 339 2.35 -1.50 -14.41
N GLU A 340 2.99 -1.41 -13.23
CA GLU A 340 4.44 -1.56 -13.10
C GLU A 340 4.92 -3.01 -13.28
N SER A 341 4.04 -4.01 -13.12
CA SER A 341 4.39 -5.43 -13.12
C SER A 341 4.19 -6.14 -14.47
N MET A 342 3.50 -5.55 -15.45
CA MET A 342 3.18 -6.20 -16.75
C MET A 342 4.17 -5.88 -17.88
N ARG A 343 5.43 -5.54 -17.55
CA ARG A 343 6.41 -5.04 -18.52
C ARG A 343 6.98 -6.04 -19.54
N PRO A 344 6.92 -7.38 -19.39
CA PRO A 344 7.14 -8.25 -20.53
C PRO A 344 5.82 -8.88 -20.97
N GLU A 345 5.30 -8.38 -22.10
CA GLU A 345 4.28 -8.99 -22.94
C GLU A 345 3.01 -9.51 -22.22
N PRO A 346 1.99 -8.66 -21.98
CA PRO A 346 0.67 -9.16 -21.67
C PRO A 346 0.15 -9.92 -22.90
N THR A 347 0.28 -11.25 -22.91
CA THR A 347 -0.47 -12.08 -23.84
C THR A 347 -1.93 -11.99 -23.45
N PHE A 348 -2.65 -11.04 -24.06
CA PHE A 348 -4.09 -10.94 -23.93
C PHE A 348 -4.71 -12.20 -24.55
N ARG A 349 -4.95 -13.22 -23.72
CA ARG A 349 -5.70 -14.40 -24.15
C ARG A 349 -7.18 -14.02 -24.19
N TYR A 350 -7.84 -14.34 -25.30
CA TYR A 350 -9.28 -14.16 -25.45
C TYR A 350 -10.00 -14.90 -24.32
N TYR A 351 -10.65 -14.14 -23.45
CA TYR A 351 -11.48 -14.70 -22.40
C TYR A 351 -12.79 -15.22 -23.02
N LYS A 352 -13.49 -16.11 -22.32
CA LYS A 352 -14.87 -16.48 -22.69
C LYS A 352 -15.84 -15.48 -22.03
N PRO A 353 -17.03 -15.27 -22.60
CA PRO A 353 -18.07 -14.46 -21.96
C PRO A 353 -18.36 -14.99 -20.55
N ALA A 354 -18.47 -14.09 -19.57
CA ALA A 354 -18.90 -14.46 -18.23
C ALA A 354 -20.44 -14.51 -18.16
N VAL A 355 -20.98 -15.32 -17.24
CA VAL A 355 -22.43 -15.41 -16.99
C VAL A 355 -22.73 -14.70 -15.68
N LEU A 356 -23.37 -13.51 -15.73
CA LEU A 356 -23.54 -12.60 -14.59
C LEU A 356 -25.00 -12.17 -14.38
N GLU A 357 -25.93 -13.13 -14.29
CA GLU A 357 -27.38 -12.86 -14.34
C GLU A 357 -27.92 -11.94 -13.23
N HIS A 358 -27.28 -11.92 -12.05
CA HIS A 358 -27.73 -11.15 -10.88
C HIS A 358 -26.98 -9.84 -10.66
N ILE A 359 -26.00 -9.53 -11.51
CA ILE A 359 -25.18 -8.33 -11.34
C ILE A 359 -25.95 -7.09 -11.81
N THR A 360 -25.98 -6.08 -10.95
CA THR A 360 -26.60 -4.76 -11.17
C THR A 360 -25.54 -3.69 -11.47
N LYS A 361 -24.30 -3.88 -11.01
CA LYS A 361 -23.22 -2.92 -11.19
C LYS A 361 -21.91 -3.61 -11.53
N ILE A 362 -21.24 -3.17 -12.60
CA ILE A 362 -19.91 -3.63 -13.01
C ILE A 362 -18.99 -2.42 -13.07
N GLU A 363 -17.89 -2.44 -12.31
CA GLU A 363 -16.81 -1.45 -12.37
C GLU A 363 -15.49 -2.17 -12.63
N LEU A 364 -14.97 -2.04 -13.84
CA LEU A 364 -13.70 -2.62 -14.25
C LEU A 364 -12.72 -1.49 -14.53
N LEU A 365 -11.57 -1.52 -13.86
CA LEU A 365 -10.49 -0.55 -14.01
C LEU A 365 -9.20 -1.29 -14.42
N GLY A 366 -8.51 -0.77 -15.43
CA GLY A 366 -7.24 -1.30 -15.95
C GLY A 366 -7.35 -2.52 -16.87
N THR A 367 -6.58 -3.60 -16.66
CA THR A 367 -6.61 -4.82 -17.48
C THR A 367 -7.99 -5.48 -17.52
N PRO A 368 -8.73 -5.63 -16.40
CA PRO A 368 -10.09 -6.15 -16.42
C PRO A 368 -11.00 -5.40 -17.40
N ALA A 369 -10.85 -4.07 -17.50
CA ALA A 369 -11.60 -3.26 -18.45
C ALA A 369 -11.15 -3.53 -19.90
N ALA A 370 -9.84 -3.52 -20.13
CA ALA A 370 -9.25 -3.76 -21.46
C ALA A 370 -9.52 -5.17 -22.02
N THR A 371 -9.81 -6.13 -21.13
CA THR A 371 -10.05 -7.53 -21.48
C THR A 371 -11.50 -7.97 -21.33
N PHE A 372 -12.40 -7.02 -21.03
CA PHE A 372 -13.81 -7.31 -20.86
C PHE A 372 -14.42 -7.85 -22.15
N HIS A 373 -15.07 -9.02 -22.04
CA HIS A 373 -15.75 -9.65 -23.17
C HIS A 373 -17.18 -9.09 -23.30
N PRO A 374 -17.56 -8.46 -24.43
CA PRO A 374 -18.86 -7.81 -24.59
C PRO A 374 -20.06 -8.75 -24.44
N GLU A 375 -19.98 -9.98 -24.97
CA GLU A 375 -21.07 -10.96 -24.83
C GLU A 375 -21.43 -11.30 -23.38
N THR A 376 -20.58 -10.98 -22.39
CA THR A 376 -20.93 -11.08 -20.96
C THR A 376 -22.25 -10.33 -20.69
N LEU A 377 -22.45 -9.18 -21.33
CA LEU A 377 -23.62 -8.33 -21.18
C LEU A 377 -24.92 -8.98 -21.64
N ARG A 378 -24.87 -9.99 -22.53
CA ARG A 378 -26.07 -10.76 -22.96
C ARG A 378 -26.69 -11.54 -21.80
N THR A 379 -25.88 -11.90 -20.81
CA THR A 379 -26.33 -12.62 -19.62
C THR A 379 -26.63 -11.68 -18.45
N THR A 380 -26.02 -10.49 -18.43
CA THR A 380 -26.17 -9.48 -17.37
C THR A 380 -27.41 -8.61 -17.54
N LYS A 381 -28.60 -9.22 -17.61
CA LYS A 381 -29.87 -8.51 -17.92
C LYS A 381 -30.28 -7.46 -16.87
N ASN A 382 -29.80 -7.60 -15.64
CA ASN A 382 -30.11 -6.71 -14.52
C ASN A 382 -29.10 -5.56 -14.37
N LEU A 383 -28.15 -5.42 -15.29
CA LEU A 383 -27.11 -4.41 -15.22
C LEU A 383 -27.72 -3.00 -15.31
N GLN A 384 -27.51 -2.21 -14.26
CA GLN A 384 -27.89 -0.81 -14.14
C GLN A 384 -26.70 0.11 -14.39
N ARG A 385 -25.50 -0.30 -13.96
CA ARG A 385 -24.29 0.51 -14.13
C ARG A 385 -23.14 -0.30 -14.71
N LEU A 386 -22.54 0.21 -15.78
CA LEU A 386 -21.31 -0.33 -16.35
C LEU A 386 -20.25 0.76 -16.43
N GLN A 387 -19.12 0.54 -15.77
CA GLN A 387 -17.95 1.40 -15.85
C GLN A 387 -16.76 0.57 -16.33
N LEU A 388 -16.22 0.91 -17.52
CA LEU A 388 -15.00 0.31 -18.06
C LEU A 388 -13.96 1.42 -18.27
N VAL A 389 -12.95 1.47 -17.42
CA VAL A 389 -11.84 2.42 -17.54
C VAL A 389 -10.54 1.64 -17.72
N PRO A 390 -10.09 1.33 -18.95
CA PRO A 390 -8.76 0.75 -19.15
C PRO A 390 -7.69 1.71 -18.63
N TRP A 391 -6.46 1.21 -18.49
CA TRP A 391 -5.32 2.10 -18.34
C TRP A 391 -5.29 3.08 -19.49
N ASP A 392 -4.98 4.34 -19.20
CA ASP A 392 -4.73 5.32 -20.23
C ASP A 392 -3.45 4.94 -20.97
N THR A 393 -3.60 4.26 -22.11
CA THR A 393 -2.45 3.81 -22.91
C THR A 393 -1.65 4.98 -23.48
N SER A 394 -2.19 6.21 -23.48
CA SER A 394 -1.43 7.41 -23.84
C SER A 394 -0.33 7.76 -22.84
N MET A 395 -0.44 7.31 -21.58
CA MET A 395 0.60 7.44 -20.55
C MET A 395 1.70 6.37 -20.70
N LEU A 396 1.40 5.22 -21.31
CA LEU A 396 2.38 4.16 -21.55
C LEU A 396 3.44 4.52 -22.60
N GLY A 397 3.25 5.61 -23.34
CA GLY A 397 4.21 6.16 -24.31
C GLY A 397 4.81 7.53 -23.95
N ARG A 398 4.47 8.12 -22.79
CA ARG A 398 4.97 9.44 -22.36
C ARG A 398 5.46 9.43 -20.92
N ARG A 399 6.32 8.46 -20.57
CA ARG A 399 6.94 8.41 -19.24
C ARG A 399 8.46 8.35 -19.27
N ASP A 400 9.05 8.99 -20.28
CA ASP A 400 10.31 9.70 -20.08
C ASP A 400 9.95 11.16 -19.85
N GLY A 401 9.89 11.51 -18.56
CA GLY A 401 9.68 12.87 -18.12
C GLY A 401 10.92 13.69 -18.41
N TYR A 402 10.96 14.32 -19.58
CA TYR A 402 11.51 15.65 -19.68
C TYR A 402 10.42 16.60 -19.20
N VAL A 403 10.57 17.04 -17.95
CA VAL A 403 9.97 18.29 -17.51
C VAL A 403 10.61 19.35 -18.39
N ASN A 404 9.89 19.85 -19.40
CA ASN A 404 10.29 21.07 -20.10
C ASN A 404 10.34 22.18 -19.06
N TYR A 405 11.54 22.54 -18.63
CA TYR A 405 11.84 23.74 -17.84
C TYR A 405 12.20 24.90 -18.80
N ASP A 406 11.47 25.04 -19.90
CA ASP A 406 11.73 26.08 -20.92
C ASP A 406 10.57 27.08 -21.03
N ASP A 407 9.86 27.34 -19.92
CA ASP A 407 8.84 28.40 -19.83
C ASP A 407 9.16 29.42 -18.71
N ASP A 408 10.45 29.65 -18.44
CA ASP A 408 10.95 30.82 -17.69
C ASP A 408 11.65 31.79 -18.66
N ASP A 409 10.98 32.14 -19.77
CA ASP A 409 11.25 33.38 -20.52
C ASP A 409 10.61 34.56 -19.77
N ASP A 410 11.07 34.82 -18.54
CA ASP A 410 10.97 36.14 -17.93
C ASP A 410 12.06 37.01 -18.56
N ALA A 411 11.76 37.47 -19.78
CA ALA A 411 12.44 38.55 -20.44
C ALA A 411 12.21 39.84 -19.65
N ASP A 412 13.12 40.16 -18.74
CA ASP A 412 13.32 41.53 -18.25
C ASP A 412 14.82 41.78 -17.99
N ASP A 413 15.39 42.61 -18.86
CA ASP A 413 16.44 43.59 -18.59
C ASP A 413 17.79 43.12 -18.03
N VAL A 414 18.72 42.78 -18.94
CA VAL A 414 20.13 43.19 -18.79
C VAL A 414 20.68 43.64 -20.14
N ASP A 415 20.65 44.96 -20.37
CA ASP A 415 21.59 45.62 -21.27
C ASP A 415 23.00 45.44 -20.68
N ASP A 416 23.85 44.63 -21.33
CA ASP A 416 25.28 44.81 -21.20
C ASP A 416 25.95 44.53 -22.55
N ASP A 417 26.29 45.65 -23.20
CA ASP A 417 27.23 45.72 -24.29
C ASP A 417 28.58 45.15 -23.83
N GLN A 418 28.97 44.00 -24.39
CA GLN A 418 30.39 43.72 -24.59
C GLN A 418 30.60 42.70 -25.70
N ASP A 419 31.22 43.23 -26.77
CA ASP A 419 31.94 42.52 -27.80
C ASP A 419 32.80 41.40 -27.19
N GLU A 420 32.71 40.18 -27.73
CA GLU A 420 33.89 39.39 -28.08
C GLU A 420 33.47 38.16 -28.89
N ASP A 421 33.90 38.16 -30.16
CA ASP A 421 33.87 37.04 -31.08
C ASP A 421 34.58 35.81 -30.48
N GLN A 422 33.82 34.80 -30.06
CA GLN A 422 34.36 33.45 -29.82
C GLN A 422 33.47 32.40 -30.50
N ASP A 423 34.08 31.75 -31.49
CA ASP A 423 33.59 30.61 -32.24
C ASP A 423 33.36 29.40 -31.30
N ASP A 424 32.17 29.26 -30.73
CA ASP A 424 31.75 28.07 -29.98
C ASP A 424 30.72 27.25 -30.80
N ASP A 425 31.20 26.63 -31.90
CA ASP A 425 30.48 25.65 -32.72
C ASP A 425 30.43 24.24 -32.05
N GLN A 426 30.10 24.12 -30.75
CA GLN A 426 30.20 22.84 -30.03
C GLN A 426 28.99 22.37 -29.21
N ASP A 427 27.79 22.91 -29.40
CA ASP A 427 26.58 22.50 -28.65
C ASP A 427 25.47 21.86 -29.55
N ASP A 428 25.84 21.10 -30.59
CA ASP A 428 24.87 20.37 -31.45
C ASP A 428 24.78 18.86 -31.13
N ASP A 429 25.42 18.40 -30.06
CA ASP A 429 25.39 17.01 -29.60
C ASP A 429 24.11 16.64 -28.83
N GLY A 430 23.45 17.61 -28.20
CA GLY A 430 22.16 17.38 -27.52
C GLY A 430 21.01 17.02 -28.47
N GLN A 431 21.00 17.57 -29.69
CA GLN A 431 19.97 17.25 -30.68
C GLN A 431 20.17 15.83 -31.26
N LEU A 432 21.42 15.38 -31.37
CA LEU A 432 21.75 14.04 -31.82
C LEU A 432 21.34 12.97 -30.80
N GLU A 433 21.59 13.20 -29.50
CA GLU A 433 21.15 12.31 -28.42
C GLU A 433 19.62 12.20 -28.36
N TRP A 434 18.90 13.31 -28.54
CA TRP A 434 17.43 13.30 -28.55
C TRP A 434 16.87 12.46 -29.69
N HIS A 435 17.40 12.63 -30.91
CA HIS A 435 16.99 11.82 -32.06
C HIS A 435 17.36 10.34 -31.90
N GLN A 436 18.48 10.05 -31.23
CA GLN A 436 18.89 8.67 -30.96
C GLN A 436 17.98 8.02 -29.91
N HIS A 437 17.64 8.71 -28.82
CA HIS A 437 16.65 8.23 -27.84
C HIS A 437 15.28 8.02 -28.47
N GLN A 438 14.82 8.95 -29.31
CA GLN A 438 13.55 8.80 -30.02
C GLN A 438 13.60 7.60 -30.98
N ALA A 439 14.69 7.40 -31.73
CA ALA A 439 14.83 6.26 -32.62
C ALA A 439 14.94 4.92 -31.87
N GLU A 440 15.60 4.89 -30.71
CA GLU A 440 15.69 3.71 -29.84
C GLU A 440 14.33 3.37 -29.22
N ASP A 441 13.55 4.39 -28.85
CA ASP A 441 12.19 4.20 -28.35
C ASP A 441 11.22 3.80 -29.47
N GLU A 442 11.30 4.40 -30.65
CA GLU A 442 10.53 3.98 -31.83
C GLU A 442 10.90 2.54 -32.24
N SER A 443 12.19 2.17 -32.18
CA SER A 443 12.66 0.81 -32.43
C SER A 443 12.20 -0.16 -31.34
N ARG A 444 12.24 0.23 -30.07
CA ARG A 444 11.67 -0.55 -28.96
C ARG A 444 10.17 -0.75 -29.16
N MET A 445 9.42 0.30 -29.45
CA MET A 445 7.98 0.25 -29.69
C MET A 445 7.65 -0.57 -30.95
N ALA A 446 8.46 -0.50 -32.01
CA ALA A 446 8.30 -1.31 -33.20
C ALA A 446 8.63 -2.79 -32.97
N SER A 447 9.56 -3.08 -32.05
CA SER A 447 9.90 -4.44 -31.63
C SER A 447 8.87 -5.07 -30.70
N TRP A 448 7.98 -4.26 -30.11
CA TRP A 448 6.88 -4.80 -29.33
C TRP A 448 5.97 -5.61 -30.26
N PRO A 449 5.59 -6.84 -29.88
CA PRO A 449 4.63 -7.60 -30.66
C PRO A 449 3.40 -6.71 -30.83
N GLN A 450 3.05 -6.40 -32.09
CA GLN A 450 1.84 -5.63 -32.41
C GLN A 450 0.71 -6.31 -31.68
N ARG A 451 0.23 -5.67 -30.60
CA ARG A 451 -0.85 -6.21 -29.79
C ARG A 451 -2.00 -6.37 -30.76
N SER A 452 -2.35 -7.61 -31.09
CA SER A 452 -3.54 -7.89 -31.88
C SER A 452 -4.70 -7.41 -31.03
N LYS A 453 -5.14 -6.17 -31.27
CA LYS A 453 -6.28 -5.59 -30.58
C LYS A 453 -7.40 -6.61 -30.72
N PRO A 454 -7.99 -7.07 -29.61
CA PRO A 454 -9.01 -8.08 -29.72
C PRO A 454 -10.14 -7.48 -30.56
N VAL A 455 -10.43 -8.14 -31.69
CA VAL A 455 -11.44 -7.69 -32.66
C VAL A 455 -12.82 -8.05 -32.11
N TRP A 456 -13.16 -7.45 -30.98
CA TRP A 456 -14.50 -7.56 -30.43
C TRP A 456 -15.42 -6.69 -31.29
N LYS A 457 -16.44 -7.29 -31.89
CA LYS A 457 -17.60 -6.53 -32.34
C LYS A 457 -18.47 -6.31 -31.12
N TRP A 458 -18.65 -5.06 -30.74
CA TRP A 458 -19.56 -4.68 -29.68
C TRP A 458 -20.96 -4.52 -30.28
N ASP A 459 -21.58 -5.65 -30.61
CA ASP A 459 -22.96 -5.74 -31.09
C ASP A 459 -23.90 -5.89 -29.89
N TRP A 460 -24.31 -4.74 -29.33
CA TRP A 460 -25.24 -4.65 -28.20
C TRP A 460 -26.70 -4.93 -28.59
N ASP A 461 -26.97 -5.86 -29.50
CA ASP A 461 -28.34 -6.09 -29.95
C ASP A 461 -28.98 -7.32 -29.25
N PRO A 462 -29.93 -7.13 -28.31
CA PRO A 462 -30.42 -5.87 -27.72
C PRO A 462 -29.62 -5.41 -26.48
N PRO A 463 -29.61 -4.10 -26.15
CA PRO A 463 -28.85 -3.59 -25.01
C PRO A 463 -29.49 -4.06 -23.70
N PRO A 464 -28.74 -4.17 -22.59
CA PRO A 464 -29.31 -4.50 -21.28
C PRO A 464 -30.42 -3.50 -20.95
N PRO A 465 -31.67 -3.95 -20.75
CA PRO A 465 -32.83 -3.06 -20.69
C PRO A 465 -32.82 -2.12 -19.47
N ASN A 466 -32.03 -2.46 -18.45
CA ASN A 466 -31.97 -1.74 -17.19
C ASN A 466 -30.75 -0.82 -17.06
N LEU A 467 -29.91 -0.70 -18.10
CA LEU A 467 -28.69 0.10 -18.01
C LEU A 467 -29.06 1.60 -17.93
N THR A 468 -28.68 2.24 -16.83
CA THR A 468 -28.96 3.65 -16.51
C THR A 468 -27.71 4.50 -16.37
N ASP A 469 -26.56 3.89 -16.06
CA ASP A 469 -25.29 4.59 -15.88
C ASP A 469 -24.19 3.87 -16.69
N LEU A 470 -23.47 4.65 -17.49
CA LEU A 470 -22.50 4.13 -18.44
C LEU A 470 -21.29 5.05 -18.48
N SER A 471 -20.14 4.52 -18.06
CA SER A 471 -18.89 5.27 -17.99
C SER A 471 -17.80 4.50 -18.75
N PHE A 472 -17.22 5.16 -19.74
CA PHE A 472 -16.12 4.63 -20.54
C PHE A 472 -14.97 5.63 -20.56
N SER A 473 -13.75 5.13 -20.77
CA SER A 473 -12.70 6.00 -21.29
C SER A 473 -13.03 6.45 -22.71
N PHE A 474 -12.48 7.59 -23.12
CA PHE A 474 -12.66 8.13 -24.47
C PHE A 474 -12.31 7.10 -25.56
N GLU A 475 -11.23 6.33 -25.37
CA GLU A 475 -10.81 5.29 -26.31
C GLU A 475 -11.86 4.19 -26.46
N HIS A 476 -12.47 3.73 -25.36
CA HIS A 476 -13.55 2.72 -25.43
C HIS A 476 -14.80 3.29 -26.07
N ALA A 477 -15.21 4.51 -25.70
CA ALA A 477 -16.36 5.17 -26.32
C ALA A 477 -16.19 5.32 -27.85
N HIS A 478 -14.98 5.70 -28.29
CA HIS A 478 -14.63 5.82 -29.71
C HIS A 478 -14.65 4.46 -30.42
N ASN A 479 -14.05 3.42 -29.84
CA ASN A 479 -14.03 2.06 -30.43
C ASN A 479 -15.42 1.42 -30.51
N LEU A 480 -16.38 1.91 -29.72
CA LEU A 480 -17.77 1.47 -29.72
C LEU A 480 -18.61 2.16 -30.81
N ASP A 481 -18.04 3.10 -31.58
CA ASP A 481 -18.74 3.95 -32.56
C ASP A 481 -20.03 4.58 -31.99
N PHE A 482 -20.16 4.71 -30.66
CA PHE A 482 -21.40 5.12 -29.98
C PHE A 482 -22.64 4.29 -30.34
N LYS A 483 -22.50 3.12 -30.99
CA LYS A 483 -23.64 2.31 -31.47
C LYS A 483 -24.51 1.78 -30.34
N MET A 484 -23.96 1.65 -29.13
CA MET A 484 -24.68 1.25 -27.91
C MET A 484 -25.78 2.22 -27.47
N PHE A 485 -25.76 3.47 -27.92
CA PHE A 485 -26.82 4.43 -27.62
C PHE A 485 -28.06 4.25 -28.50
N GLN A 486 -27.97 3.54 -29.63
CA GLN A 486 -29.13 3.21 -30.44
C GLN A 486 -29.96 2.10 -29.76
N GLY A 487 -31.10 2.48 -29.19
CA GLY A 487 -32.08 1.55 -28.64
C GLY A 487 -32.04 1.36 -27.13
N THR A 488 -31.19 2.09 -26.40
CA THR A 488 -31.21 2.08 -24.93
C THR A 488 -32.12 3.22 -24.43
N PRO A 489 -33.37 2.93 -24.00
CA PRO A 489 -34.39 3.96 -23.78
C PRO A 489 -34.09 4.93 -22.64
N ASN A 490 -33.13 4.61 -21.77
CA ASN A 490 -32.83 5.36 -20.55
C ASN A 490 -31.66 6.37 -20.72
N PHE A 491 -30.95 6.36 -21.84
CA PHE A 491 -29.91 7.35 -22.14
C PHE A 491 -30.47 8.34 -23.17
N THR A 492 -31.27 9.28 -22.69
CA THR A 492 -31.74 10.45 -23.47
C THR A 492 -30.84 11.64 -23.30
#